data_AF-D2BFZ6-F1
#
_entry.id   AF-D2BFZ6-F1
#
_cell.length_a   1.000
_cell.length_b   1.000
_cell.length_c   1.000
_cell.angle_alpha   90.00
_cell.angle_beta   90.00
_cell.angle_gamma   90.00
#
_symmetry.space_group_name_H-M   'P 1'
#
loop_
_entity.id
_entity.type
_entity.pdbx_description
1 polymer ?
#
loop_
_entity_poly.entity_id
_entity_poly.type
_entity_poly.pdbx_seq_one_letter_code
_entity_poly.pdbx_strand_id
1 'polypeptide(L)'
;MFKVSDQPGFVQVFYGDGRGKTSAAMGEIVRAVSAGLRVGVVFFMKGERRNAEYSSLKALGVEYAVFGRSGFLSGADARAEDARLCRQALTFAAGQISSDKWDLVVLDEINNALYYGFIETEDILRLLSIKPARTSLVLTGKTVDKEVAEKADLVDKFRKLKHPYDQGILARAGIDY
;
A
#
# COMPACT_ATOMS: atom_id res chain seq x y z
N MET A 1 4.27 29.06 1.56
CA MET A 1 4.79 27.90 0.82
C MET A 1 5.46 26.99 1.83
N PHE A 2 5.03 25.73 1.96
CA PHE A 2 5.67 24.80 2.90
C PHE A 2 7.10 24.52 2.43
N LYS A 3 8.07 24.59 3.35
CA LYS A 3 9.45 24.19 3.04
C LYS A 3 9.50 22.67 3.05
N VAL A 4 9.77 22.06 1.90
CA VAL A 4 10.03 20.61 1.82
C VAL A 4 11.30 20.31 2.62
N SER A 5 11.25 19.26 3.42
CA SER A 5 12.34 18.83 4.29
C SER A 5 13.54 18.31 3.48
N ASP A 6 14.76 18.64 3.90
CA ASP A 6 16.02 18.07 3.35
C ASP A 6 16.36 16.70 3.98
N GLN A 7 15.48 16.14 4.81
CA GLN A 7 15.68 14.86 5.47
C GLN A 7 15.53 13.68 4.47
N PRO A 8 16.22 12.55 4.71
CA PRO A 8 16.03 11.34 3.90
C PRO A 8 14.59 10.83 4.00
N GLY A 9 14.14 10.17 2.94
CA GLY A 9 12.83 9.52 2.91
C GLY A 9 12.82 8.24 3.74
N PHE A 10 11.73 8.02 4.46
CA PHE A 10 11.57 6.92 5.42
C PHE A 10 10.81 5.73 4.84
N VAL A 11 11.02 4.56 5.44
CA VAL A 11 10.20 3.37 5.23
C VAL A 11 9.23 3.22 6.39
N GLN A 12 7.95 3.25 6.09
CA GLN A 12 6.86 3.18 7.06
C GLN A 12 6.02 1.92 6.84
N VAL A 13 5.62 1.26 7.90
CA VAL A 13 4.75 0.09 7.86
C VAL A 13 3.50 0.31 8.70
N PHE A 14 2.34 0.22 8.07
CA PHE A 14 1.03 0.22 8.73
C PHE A 14 0.43 -1.18 8.67
N TYR A 15 0.43 -1.89 9.80
CA TYR A 15 -0.02 -3.28 9.85
C TYR A 15 -1.03 -3.59 10.95
N GLY A 16 -1.60 -4.79 10.93
CA GLY A 16 -2.47 -5.31 11.99
C GLY A 16 -3.93 -5.50 11.57
N ASP A 17 -4.72 -6.13 12.44
CA ASP A 17 -6.12 -6.49 12.18
C ASP A 17 -7.10 -5.31 12.27
N GLY A 18 -6.66 -4.16 12.81
CA GLY A 18 -7.47 -2.96 12.92
C GLY A 18 -7.73 -2.29 11.57
N ARG A 19 -8.90 -1.67 11.45
CA ARG A 19 -9.21 -0.74 10.37
C ARG A 19 -8.36 0.53 10.53
N GLY A 20 -7.87 1.07 9.41
CA GLY A 20 -7.19 2.38 9.38
C GLY A 20 -5.87 2.43 8.62
N LYS A 21 -5.28 1.29 8.25
CA LYS A 21 -3.97 1.23 7.55
C LYS A 21 -3.95 1.99 6.23
N THR A 22 -4.82 1.60 5.28
CA THR A 22 -4.97 2.32 4.00
C THR A 22 -5.43 3.76 4.23
N SER A 23 -6.34 4.02 5.17
CA SER A 23 -6.80 5.38 5.46
C SER A 23 -5.68 6.29 5.99
N ALA A 24 -4.77 5.76 6.82
CA ALA A 24 -3.58 6.46 7.28
C ALA A 24 -2.63 6.77 6.13
N ALA A 25 -2.39 5.78 5.25
CA ALA A 25 -1.62 5.99 4.02
C ALA A 25 -2.26 7.07 3.13
N MET A 26 -3.58 7.06 2.94
CA MET A 26 -4.31 8.12 2.22
C MET A 26 -4.16 9.49 2.88
N GLY A 27 -4.15 9.57 4.22
CA GLY A 27 -3.87 10.80 4.95
C GLY A 27 -2.45 11.32 4.73
N GLU A 28 -1.46 10.44 4.57
CA GLU A 28 -0.10 10.82 4.18
C GLU A 28 -0.04 11.36 2.76
N ILE A 29 -0.74 10.70 1.82
CA ILE A 29 -0.85 11.14 0.43
C ILE A 29 -1.42 12.55 0.35
N VAL A 30 -2.51 12.83 1.07
CA VAL A 30 -3.12 14.17 1.11
C VAL A 30 -2.13 15.22 1.62
N ARG A 31 -1.40 14.92 2.70
CA ARG A 31 -0.36 15.82 3.25
C ARG A 31 0.77 16.06 2.24
N ALA A 32 1.27 15.00 1.62
CA ALA A 32 2.35 15.08 0.64
C ALA A 32 1.96 15.91 -0.59
N VAL A 33 0.80 15.63 -1.19
CA VAL A 33 0.27 16.39 -2.33
C VAL A 33 0.06 17.86 -1.96
N SER A 34 -0.49 18.14 -0.78
CA SER A 34 -0.69 19.52 -0.31
C SER A 34 0.63 20.29 -0.10
N ALA A 35 1.73 19.57 0.15
CA ALA A 35 3.08 20.13 0.22
C ALA A 35 3.77 20.24 -1.14
N GLY A 36 3.10 19.86 -2.24
CA GLY A 36 3.66 19.89 -3.60
C GLY A 36 4.56 18.69 -3.93
N LEU A 37 4.51 17.62 -3.14
CA LEU A 37 5.30 16.40 -3.36
C LEU A 37 4.65 15.48 -4.39
N ARG A 38 5.48 14.77 -5.14
CA ARG A 38 5.05 13.78 -6.13
C ARG A 38 4.79 12.44 -5.44
N VAL A 39 3.60 11.91 -5.65
CA VAL A 39 3.15 10.67 -5.01
C VAL A 39 2.77 9.63 -6.05
N GLY A 40 3.21 8.39 -5.84
CA GLY A 40 2.77 7.21 -6.59
C GLY A 40 2.12 6.18 -5.68
N VAL A 41 1.11 5.46 -6.16
CA VAL A 41 0.45 4.39 -5.40
C VAL A 41 0.39 3.09 -6.20
N VAL A 42 0.76 1.98 -5.58
CA VAL A 42 0.61 0.63 -6.13
C VAL A 42 -0.26 -0.18 -5.20
N PHE A 43 -1.42 -0.60 -5.69
CA PHE A 43 -2.34 -1.45 -4.94
C PHE A 43 -2.11 -2.92 -5.29
N PHE A 44 -1.75 -3.71 -4.29
CA PHE A 44 -1.66 -5.16 -4.38
C PHE A 44 -3.00 -5.78 -3.98
N MET A 45 -3.38 -6.87 -4.64
CA MET A 45 -4.57 -7.68 -4.30
C MET A 45 -5.92 -6.95 -4.28
N LYS A 46 -5.99 -5.67 -4.67
CA LYS A 46 -7.25 -4.92 -4.79
C LYS A 46 -7.72 -4.92 -6.23
N GLY A 47 -9.00 -5.25 -6.44
CA GLY A 47 -9.63 -5.18 -7.75
C GLY A 47 -10.02 -3.76 -8.16
N GLU A 48 -10.38 -3.59 -9.44
CA GLU A 48 -10.84 -2.32 -10.04
C GLU A 48 -12.27 -1.91 -9.66
N ARG A 49 -12.88 -2.53 -8.64
CA ARG A 49 -14.25 -2.15 -8.24
C ARG A 49 -14.25 -0.72 -7.68
N ARG A 50 -15.39 -0.02 -7.85
CA ARG A 50 -15.64 1.35 -7.36
C ARG A 50 -15.15 1.48 -5.92
N ASN A 51 -14.01 2.15 -5.76
CA ASN A 51 -13.33 2.33 -4.50
C ASN A 51 -13.09 3.84 -4.37
N ALA A 52 -13.55 4.40 -3.26
CA ALA A 52 -13.51 5.84 -3.01
C ALA A 52 -12.07 6.37 -3.03
N GLU A 53 -11.08 5.54 -2.65
CA GLU A 53 -9.67 5.89 -2.69
C GLU A 53 -9.21 6.17 -4.12
N TYR A 54 -9.56 5.35 -5.11
CA TYR A 54 -9.16 5.60 -6.52
C TYR A 54 -9.71 6.92 -7.05
N SER A 55 -10.99 7.21 -6.73
CA SER A 55 -11.63 8.46 -7.11
C SER A 55 -10.95 9.66 -6.44
N SER A 56 -10.55 9.50 -5.19
CA SER A 56 -9.83 10.51 -4.42
C SER A 56 -8.43 10.74 -4.98
N LEU A 57 -7.67 9.69 -5.28
CA LEU A 57 -6.33 9.77 -5.88
C LEU A 57 -6.38 10.50 -7.22
N LYS A 58 -7.37 10.17 -8.07
CA LYS A 58 -7.59 10.87 -9.34
C LYS A 58 -7.88 12.36 -9.14
N ALA A 59 -8.74 12.70 -8.18
CA ALA A 59 -9.06 14.10 -7.87
C ALA A 59 -7.84 14.87 -7.31
N LEU A 60 -6.93 14.19 -6.62
CA LEU A 60 -5.68 14.74 -6.10
C LEU A 60 -4.55 14.79 -7.15
N GLY A 61 -4.78 14.27 -8.37
CA GLY A 61 -3.74 14.19 -9.40
C GLY A 61 -2.63 13.19 -9.09
N VAL A 62 -2.91 12.18 -8.26
CA VAL A 62 -1.94 11.14 -7.87
C VAL A 62 -1.96 10.00 -8.88
N GLU A 63 -0.78 9.60 -9.36
CA GLU A 63 -0.64 8.44 -10.23
C GLU A 63 -0.75 7.14 -9.41
N TYR A 64 -1.58 6.21 -9.88
CA TYR A 64 -1.75 4.93 -9.22
C TYR A 64 -1.91 3.78 -10.21
N ALA A 65 -1.52 2.58 -9.77
CA ALA A 65 -1.73 1.34 -10.50
C ALA A 65 -2.37 0.30 -9.59
N VAL A 66 -3.30 -0.48 -10.14
CA VAL A 66 -4.10 -1.46 -9.41
C VAL A 66 -3.80 -2.85 -9.94
N PHE A 67 -3.43 -3.76 -9.04
CA PHE A 67 -3.10 -5.14 -9.36
C PHE A 67 -3.89 -6.09 -8.46
N GLY A 68 -5.11 -6.39 -8.86
CA GLY A 68 -5.95 -7.39 -8.22
C GLY A 68 -7.12 -7.74 -9.11
N ARG A 69 -7.73 -8.90 -8.83
CA ARG A 69 -8.78 -9.46 -9.68
C ARG A 69 -10.03 -8.58 -9.68
N SER A 70 -10.64 -8.42 -10.85
CA SER A 70 -11.94 -7.75 -11.03
C SER A 70 -13.13 -8.72 -11.08
N GLY A 71 -12.89 -10.03 -11.26
CA GLY A 71 -13.89 -11.05 -11.59
C GLY A 71 -14.12 -12.16 -10.55
N PHE A 72 -15.01 -13.09 -10.91
CA PHE A 72 -15.50 -14.20 -10.08
C PHE A 72 -14.67 -15.49 -10.25
N LEU A 73 -13.34 -15.40 -10.14
CA LEU A 73 -12.52 -16.61 -10.05
C LEU A 73 -12.61 -17.20 -8.63
N SER A 74 -12.63 -18.53 -8.53
CA SER A 74 -12.65 -19.28 -7.27
C SER A 74 -11.56 -20.36 -7.23
N GLY A 75 -11.22 -20.86 -6.04
CA GLY A 75 -10.33 -22.02 -5.90
C GLY A 75 -8.91 -21.79 -6.42
N ALA A 76 -8.35 -22.78 -7.11
CA ALA A 76 -6.98 -22.77 -7.60
C ALA A 76 -6.73 -21.67 -8.65
N ASP A 77 -7.68 -21.44 -9.56
CA ASP A 77 -7.57 -20.43 -10.62
C ASP A 77 -7.48 -19.01 -10.03
N ALA A 78 -8.27 -18.73 -8.99
CA ALA A 78 -8.19 -17.49 -8.25
C ALA A 78 -6.80 -17.27 -7.64
N ARG A 79 -6.23 -18.30 -7.01
CA ARG A 79 -4.93 -18.24 -6.35
C ARG A 79 -3.79 -18.03 -7.36
N ALA A 80 -3.83 -18.75 -8.49
CA ALA A 80 -2.83 -18.61 -9.55
C ALA A 80 -2.84 -17.20 -10.16
N GLU A 81 -4.03 -16.64 -10.39
CA GLU A 81 -4.17 -15.29 -10.91
C GLU A 81 -3.74 -14.22 -9.90
N ASP A 82 -4.09 -14.38 -8.62
CA ASP A 82 -3.61 -13.48 -7.56
C ASP A 82 -2.08 -13.48 -7.47
N ALA A 83 -1.45 -14.66 -7.55
CA ALA A 83 0.01 -14.78 -7.59
C ALA A 83 0.61 -14.05 -8.80
N ARG A 84 0.03 -14.24 -9.99
CA ARG A 84 0.46 -13.58 -11.23
C ARG A 84 0.37 -12.05 -11.11
N LEU A 85 -0.75 -11.53 -10.61
CA LEU A 85 -0.98 -10.10 -10.44
C LEU A 85 -0.04 -9.50 -9.38
N CYS A 86 0.21 -10.19 -8.27
CA CYS A 86 1.17 -9.73 -7.26
C CYS A 86 2.59 -9.65 -7.81
N ARG A 87 3.01 -10.61 -8.64
CA ARG A 87 4.33 -10.56 -9.30
C ARG A 87 4.43 -9.41 -10.31
N GLN A 88 3.36 -9.11 -11.04
CA GLN A 88 3.29 -7.93 -11.90
C GLN A 88 3.35 -6.63 -11.10
N ALA A 89 2.61 -6.54 -10.00
CA ALA A 89 2.64 -5.41 -9.08
C ALA A 89 4.03 -5.17 -8.52
N LEU A 90 4.75 -6.24 -8.16
CA LEU A 90 6.13 -6.16 -7.65
C LEU A 90 7.08 -5.59 -8.70
N THR A 91 6.99 -6.07 -9.94
CA THR A 91 7.83 -5.56 -11.04
C THR A 91 7.53 -4.09 -11.34
N PHE A 92 6.24 -3.73 -11.35
CA PHE A 92 5.82 -2.35 -11.55
C PHE A 92 6.30 -1.44 -10.40
N ALA A 93 6.11 -1.86 -9.15
CA ALA A 93 6.56 -1.13 -7.97
C ALA A 93 8.08 -0.91 -7.98
N ALA A 94 8.87 -1.92 -8.34
CA ALA A 94 10.32 -1.79 -8.47
C ALA A 94 10.70 -0.72 -9.51
N GLY A 95 10.01 -0.69 -10.66
CA GLY A 95 10.19 0.35 -11.69
C GLY A 95 9.81 1.75 -11.20
N GLN A 96 8.69 1.89 -10.48
CA GLN A 96 8.28 3.17 -9.91
C GLN A 96 9.28 3.68 -8.87
N ILE A 97 9.70 2.83 -7.94
CA ILE A 97 10.63 3.19 -6.87
C ILE A 97 12.00 3.59 -7.44
N SER A 98 12.56 2.78 -8.34
CA SER A 98 13.89 3.04 -8.93
C SER A 98 13.93 4.22 -9.92
N SER A 99 12.77 4.67 -10.41
CA SER A 99 12.70 5.83 -11.32
C SER A 99 13.14 7.15 -10.68
N ASP A 100 13.19 7.21 -9.35
CA ASP A 100 13.50 8.41 -8.59
C ASP A 100 12.51 9.58 -8.88
N LYS A 101 11.36 9.29 -9.51
CA LYS A 101 10.32 10.29 -9.81
C LYS A 101 9.55 10.73 -8.57
N TRP A 102 9.52 9.92 -7.53
CA TRP A 102 8.57 10.05 -6.43
C TRP A 102 9.21 10.51 -5.14
N ASP A 103 8.51 11.37 -4.42
CA ASP A 103 8.86 11.76 -3.05
C ASP A 103 8.19 10.81 -2.03
N LEU A 104 7.03 10.24 -2.39
CA LEU A 104 6.33 9.20 -1.64
C LEU A 104 5.79 8.11 -2.59
N VAL A 105 6.03 6.84 -2.26
CA VAL A 105 5.39 5.69 -2.91
C VAL A 105 4.63 4.87 -1.87
N VAL A 106 3.35 4.65 -2.11
CA VAL A 106 2.51 3.76 -1.26
C VAL A 106 2.36 2.40 -1.93
N LEU A 107 2.73 1.35 -1.20
CA LEU A 107 2.59 -0.05 -1.58
C LEU A 107 1.46 -0.64 -0.72
N ASP A 108 0.22 -0.38 -1.13
CA ASP A 108 -0.95 -0.76 -0.35
C ASP A 108 -1.22 -2.27 -0.51
N GLU A 109 -1.42 -2.94 0.62
CA GLU A 109 -1.65 -4.38 0.78
C GLU A 109 -0.49 -5.29 0.32
N ILE A 110 0.73 -4.75 0.14
CA ILE A 110 1.91 -5.55 -0.19
C ILE A 110 2.20 -6.62 0.89
N ASN A 111 1.97 -6.29 2.16
CA ASN A 111 2.19 -7.27 3.23
C ASN A 111 1.12 -8.39 3.21
N ASN A 112 -0.05 -8.16 2.63
CA ASN A 112 -1.01 -9.24 2.38
C ASN A 112 -0.52 -10.14 1.26
N ALA A 113 0.06 -9.59 0.19
CA ALA A 113 0.66 -10.40 -0.87
C ALA A 113 1.73 -11.35 -0.31
N LEU A 114 2.54 -10.88 0.65
CA LEU A 114 3.46 -11.72 1.41
C LEU A 114 2.73 -12.75 2.28
N TYR A 115 1.76 -12.31 3.09
CA TYR A 115 0.98 -13.20 3.99
C TYR A 115 0.34 -14.38 3.26
N TYR A 116 -0.18 -14.17 2.05
CA TYR A 116 -0.80 -15.22 1.25
C TYR A 116 0.20 -16.07 0.44
N GLY A 117 1.49 -15.75 0.49
CA GLY A 117 2.58 -16.46 -0.19
C GLY A 117 2.64 -16.19 -1.69
N PHE A 118 2.25 -15.00 -2.14
CA PHE A 118 2.32 -14.59 -3.55
C PHE A 118 3.65 -13.92 -3.90
N ILE A 119 4.28 -13.32 -2.90
CA ILE A 119 5.65 -12.79 -2.92
C ILE A 119 6.39 -13.27 -1.68
N GLU A 120 7.70 -13.10 -1.66
CA GLU A 120 8.60 -13.52 -0.58
C GLU A 120 9.12 -12.30 0.19
N THR A 121 9.69 -12.52 1.37
CA THR A 121 10.26 -11.43 2.20
C THR A 121 11.37 -10.70 1.44
N GLU A 122 12.20 -11.46 0.71
CA GLU A 122 13.28 -10.97 -0.12
C GLU A 122 12.81 -10.03 -1.22
N ASP A 123 11.59 -10.24 -1.75
CA ASP A 123 10.99 -9.36 -2.75
C ASP A 123 10.77 -7.95 -2.16
N ILE A 124 10.28 -7.86 -0.91
CA ILE A 124 10.08 -6.59 -0.22
C ILE A 124 11.43 -5.96 0.14
N LEU A 125 12.36 -6.74 0.71
CA LEU A 125 13.69 -6.24 1.06
C LEU A 125 14.44 -5.68 -0.16
N ARG A 126 14.23 -6.27 -1.34
CA ARG A 126 14.75 -5.73 -2.60
C ARG A 126 14.13 -4.38 -2.96
N LEU A 127 12.83 -4.18 -2.76
CA LEU A 127 12.21 -2.86 -2.97
C LEU A 127 12.79 -1.81 -2.04
N LEU A 128 13.03 -2.17 -0.77
CA LEU A 128 13.64 -1.26 0.21
C LEU A 128 15.08 -0.89 -0.18
N SER A 129 15.86 -1.85 -0.71
CA SER A 129 17.27 -1.61 -1.07
C SER A 129 17.46 -0.76 -2.34
N ILE A 130 16.51 -0.80 -3.28
CA ILE A 130 16.54 0.04 -4.49
C ILE A 130 15.88 1.42 -4.29
N LYS A 131 15.33 1.68 -3.09
CA LYS A 131 14.68 2.95 -2.75
C LYS A 131 15.68 4.11 -2.83
N PRO A 132 15.41 5.17 -3.61
CA PRO A 132 16.23 6.38 -3.57
C PRO A 132 16.25 7.02 -2.17
N ALA A 133 17.34 7.70 -1.83
CA ALA A 133 17.52 8.27 -0.49
C ALA A 133 16.40 9.25 -0.09
N ARG A 134 15.83 10.01 -1.05
CA ARG A 134 14.77 10.99 -0.80
C ARG A 134 13.35 10.43 -0.78
N THR A 135 13.11 9.28 -1.41
CA THR A 135 11.75 8.74 -1.57
C THR A 135 11.31 8.08 -0.28
N SER A 136 10.12 8.39 0.23
CA SER A 136 9.51 7.65 1.33
C SER A 136 8.68 6.48 0.79
N LEU A 137 8.64 5.36 1.51
CA LEU A 137 7.77 4.23 1.23
C LEU A 137 6.77 4.03 2.36
N VAL A 138 5.52 3.73 2.02
CA VAL A 138 4.49 3.27 2.97
C VAL A 138 4.04 1.89 2.54
N LEU A 139 4.20 0.89 3.39
CA LEU A 139 3.75 -0.48 3.18
C LEU A 139 2.55 -0.74 4.08
N THR A 140 1.49 -1.32 3.53
CA THR A 140 0.31 -1.68 4.33
C THR A 140 -0.03 -3.17 4.22
N GLY A 141 -0.75 -3.67 5.23
CA GLY A 141 -1.39 -4.98 5.18
C GLY A 141 -1.67 -5.55 6.57
N LYS A 142 -2.13 -6.80 6.64
CA LYS A 142 -2.55 -7.42 7.90
C LYS A 142 -1.37 -7.77 8.80
N THR A 143 -0.29 -8.27 8.21
CA THR A 143 0.94 -8.66 8.92
C THR A 143 2.12 -7.79 8.47
N VAL A 144 3.27 -8.00 9.09
CA VAL A 144 4.56 -7.54 8.59
C VAL A 144 5.58 -8.61 8.96
N ASP A 145 6.47 -8.94 8.04
CA ASP A 145 7.58 -9.84 8.33
C ASP A 145 8.60 -9.14 9.26
N LYS A 146 9.26 -9.92 10.12
CA LYS A 146 10.20 -9.38 11.10
C LYS A 146 11.36 -8.63 10.42
N GLU A 147 11.91 -9.16 9.34
CA GLU A 147 13.03 -8.54 8.64
C GLU A 147 12.63 -7.23 7.97
N VAL A 148 11.42 -7.18 7.42
CA VAL A 148 10.84 -5.94 6.86
C VAL A 148 10.62 -4.90 7.96
N ALA A 149 10.10 -5.31 9.11
CA ALA A 149 9.87 -4.42 10.24
C ALA A 149 11.19 -3.86 10.82
N GLU A 150 12.24 -4.67 10.90
CA GLU A 150 13.57 -4.24 11.35
C GLU A 150 14.24 -3.22 10.41
N LYS A 151 13.88 -3.23 9.12
CA LYS A 151 14.38 -2.27 8.11
C LYS A 151 13.51 -1.01 7.99
N ALA A 152 12.34 -0.99 8.61
CA ALA A 152 11.44 0.16 8.58
C ALA A 152 11.81 1.18 9.67
N ASP A 153 11.71 2.47 9.33
CA ASP A 153 11.92 3.57 10.25
C ASP A 153 10.72 3.78 11.19
N LEU A 154 9.53 3.41 10.74
CA LEU A 154 8.28 3.48 11.50
C LEU A 154 7.44 2.23 11.27
N VAL A 155 6.93 1.65 12.37
CA VAL A 155 6.09 0.45 12.33
C VAL A 155 4.92 0.61 13.30
N ASP A 156 3.74 0.90 12.74
CA ASP A 156 2.52 1.11 13.53
C ASP A 156 1.56 -0.07 13.40
N LYS A 157 1.13 -0.58 14.57
CA LYS A 157 0.16 -1.66 14.67
C LYS A 157 -1.25 -1.14 14.93
N PHE A 158 -2.11 -1.25 13.93
CA PHE A 158 -3.54 -1.03 14.05
C PHE A 158 -4.19 -2.23 14.73
N ARG A 159 -4.61 -2.06 15.98
CA ARG A 159 -5.27 -3.11 16.78
C ARG A 159 -6.79 -2.97 16.71
N LYS A 160 -7.50 -4.06 16.36
CA LYS A 160 -8.96 -4.11 16.43
C LYS A 160 -9.40 -4.26 17.89
N LEU A 161 -9.87 -3.17 18.51
CA LEU A 161 -10.49 -3.22 19.85
C LEU A 161 -11.99 -3.51 19.77
N LYS A 162 -12.68 -2.91 18.80
CA LYS A 162 -14.06 -3.23 18.41
C LYS A 162 -14.24 -2.91 16.93
N HIS A 163 -15.14 -3.61 16.25
CA HIS A 163 -15.53 -3.25 14.89
C HIS A 163 -17.04 -3.46 14.68
N PRO A 164 -17.75 -2.57 13.94
CA PRO A 164 -19.18 -2.76 13.65
C PRO A 164 -19.51 -4.13 13.02
N TYR A 165 -18.58 -4.67 12.23
CA TYR A 165 -18.68 -6.02 11.67
C TYR A 165 -18.83 -7.11 12.74
N ASP A 166 -18.25 -6.94 13.92
CA ASP A 166 -18.41 -7.89 15.04
C ASP A 166 -19.87 -7.95 15.54
N GLN A 167 -20.70 -6.97 15.15
CA GLN A 167 -22.14 -6.89 15.41
C GLN A 167 -22.98 -7.22 14.16
N GLY A 168 -22.37 -7.75 13.11
CA GLY A 168 -23.04 -8.08 11.85
C GLY A 168 -23.30 -6.88 10.93
N ILE A 169 -22.79 -5.68 11.26
CA ILE A 169 -22.95 -4.49 10.42
C ILE A 169 -21.98 -4.59 9.23
N LEU A 170 -22.54 -4.60 8.01
CA LEU A 170 -21.79 -4.69 6.77
C LEU A 170 -21.08 -3.36 6.41
N ALA A 171 -20.15 -3.45 5.46
CA ALA A 171 -19.38 -2.32 4.96
C ALA A 171 -20.28 -1.25 4.33
N ARG A 172 -19.94 0.03 4.59
CA ARG A 172 -20.70 1.21 4.14
C ARG A 172 -19.87 2.04 3.17
N ALA A 173 -20.47 2.46 2.06
CA ALA A 173 -19.84 3.35 1.09
C ALA A 173 -19.45 4.70 1.73
N GLY A 174 -18.27 5.21 1.38
CA GLY A 174 -17.69 6.43 1.93
C GLY A 174 -17.09 6.29 3.33
N ILE A 175 -17.22 5.12 3.96
CA ILE A 175 -16.62 4.80 5.26
C ILE A 175 -15.65 3.63 5.11
N ASP A 176 -16.15 2.49 4.65
CA ASP A 176 -15.38 1.24 4.58
C ASP A 176 -14.84 0.98 3.16
N TYR A 177 -15.41 1.61 2.12
CA TYR A 177 -14.97 1.57 0.71
C TYR A 177 -15.51 2.75 -0.10
#